data_AF-A0A383C3W2-F1
#
_entry.id   AF-A0A383C3W2-F1
#
_cell.length_a   1.000
_cell.length_b   1.000
_cell.length_c   1.000
_cell.angle_alpha   90.00
_cell.angle_beta   90.00
_cell.angle_gamma   90.00
#
_symmetry.space_group_name_H-M   'P 1'
#
loop_
_entity.id
_entity.type
_entity.pdbx_description
1 polymer ?
#
loop_
_entity_poly.entity_id
_entity_poly.type
_entity_poly.pdbx_seq_one_letter_code
_entity_poly.pdbx_strand_id
1 'polypeptide(L)'
;VGWVIYAQTVPVSDFHQYDLLAQRLADDQGYVDEFGEPTAMYAIGWPFFLSVIYRIFGYSLIVPQLINAMLSVGSVILIYKLSTFVLNSRIALIATALVAFNPAMILYSSTHGTESLFTFQILLIAWLILRFLRHDQSNKHLIMIGILTGLAVLVRPVAICVPIGAFGAFYIFNRD
;
A
#
# COMPACT_ATOMS: atom_id res chain seq x y z
N VAL A 1 10.74 8.52 -9.10
CA VAL A 1 12.19 8.22 -9.18
C VAL A 1 13.05 9.48 -9.13
N GLY A 2 12.86 10.47 -10.02
CA GLY A 2 13.66 11.72 -9.96
C GLY A 2 13.62 12.42 -8.59
N TRP A 3 12.45 12.49 -7.96
CA TRP A 3 12.31 13.01 -6.59
C TRP A 3 13.06 12.19 -5.54
N VAL A 4 13.04 10.85 -5.62
CA VAL A 4 13.76 9.96 -4.69
C VAL A 4 15.26 10.25 -4.73
N ILE A 5 15.83 10.40 -5.92
CA ILE A 5 17.26 10.69 -6.12
C ILE A 5 17.61 12.08 -5.58
N TYR A 6 16.72 13.06 -5.75
CA TYR A 6 16.96 14.43 -5.30
C TYR A 6 16.79 14.60 -3.78
N ALA A 7 15.72 14.04 -3.21
CA ALA A 7 15.32 14.28 -1.83
C ALA A 7 16.18 13.54 -0.81
N GLN A 8 16.74 12.38 -1.18
CA GLN A 8 17.63 11.57 -0.35
C GLN A 8 17.15 11.45 1.11
N THR A 9 15.86 11.14 1.29
CA THR A 9 15.28 11.17 2.64
C THR A 9 15.91 10.08 3.50
N VAL A 10 16.00 10.36 4.80
CA VAL A 10 16.51 9.41 5.80
C VAL A 10 15.34 9.07 6.73
N PRO A 11 15.16 7.79 7.12
CA PRO A 11 14.11 7.42 8.05
C PRO A 11 14.36 8.04 9.42
N VAL A 12 13.33 8.71 9.97
CA VAL A 12 13.34 9.35 11.30
C VAL A 12 12.07 8.94 12.04
N SER A 13 12.12 8.84 13.37
CA SER A 13 10.98 8.49 14.23
C SER A 13 10.39 7.13 13.81
N ASP A 14 9.09 7.04 13.52
CA ASP A 14 8.43 5.78 13.16
C ASP A 14 9.04 5.12 11.92
N PHE A 15 9.48 5.91 10.94
CA PHE A 15 10.13 5.37 9.74
C PHE A 15 11.46 4.68 10.07
N HIS A 16 12.17 5.18 11.07
CA HIS A 16 13.39 4.53 11.57
C HIS A 16 13.06 3.20 12.24
N GLN A 17 11.99 3.15 13.04
CA GLN A 17 11.56 1.91 13.69
C GLN A 17 11.13 0.86 12.67
N TYR A 18 10.39 1.23 11.63
CA TYR A 18 10.01 0.29 10.57
C TYR A 18 11.22 -0.31 9.86
N ASP A 19 12.22 0.52 9.56
CA ASP A 19 13.43 0.10 8.88
C ASP A 19 14.30 -0.81 9.77
N LEU A 20 14.47 -0.44 11.04
CA LEU A 20 15.17 -1.27 12.04
C LEU A 20 14.52 -2.65 12.18
N LEU A 21 13.20 -2.70 12.37
CA LEU A 21 12.47 -3.95 12.51
C LEU A 21 12.58 -4.82 11.25
N ALA A 22 12.58 -4.20 10.07
CA ALA A 22 12.81 -4.90 8.81
C ALA A 22 14.22 -5.50 8.71
N GLN A 23 15.25 -4.75 9.12
CA GLN A 23 16.63 -5.24 9.16
C GLN A 23 16.78 -6.43 10.11
N ARG A 24 16.27 -6.32 11.34
CA ARG A 24 16.34 -7.42 12.33
C ARG A 24 15.59 -8.67 11.89
N LEU A 25 14.45 -8.51 11.25
CA LEU A 25 13.75 -9.61 10.59
C LEU A 25 14.55 -10.20 9.44
N ALA A 26 15.29 -9.40 8.67
CA ALA A 26 16.12 -9.89 7.57
C ALA A 26 17.31 -10.70 8.08
N ASP A 27 17.88 -10.30 9.21
CA ASP A 27 19.04 -10.91 9.89
C ASP A 27 18.66 -12.08 10.84
N ASP A 28 17.43 -12.59 10.73
CA ASP A 28 16.90 -13.70 11.54
C ASP A 28 16.91 -13.46 13.07
N GLN A 29 16.95 -12.19 13.52
CA GLN A 29 16.91 -11.82 14.93
C GLN A 29 15.48 -11.79 15.52
N GLY A 30 14.46 -11.90 14.66
CA GLY A 30 13.06 -11.81 15.05
C GLY A 30 12.50 -10.37 15.04
N TYR A 31 11.26 -10.22 15.47
CA TYR A 31 10.56 -8.93 15.51
C TYR A 31 10.75 -8.26 16.88
N VAL A 32 11.93 -7.68 17.07
CA VAL A 32 12.41 -7.16 18.34
C VAL A 32 12.78 -5.67 18.24
N ASP A 33 12.56 -4.92 19.31
CA ASP A 33 12.85 -3.47 19.42
C ASP A 33 14.35 -3.17 19.55
N GLU A 34 14.73 -1.90 19.72
CA GLU A 34 16.14 -1.49 19.87
C GLU A 34 16.93 -2.24 20.95
N PHE A 35 16.27 -2.71 22.01
CA PHE A 35 16.89 -3.42 23.12
C PHE A 35 16.95 -4.95 22.91
N GLY A 36 16.33 -5.45 21.84
CA GLY A 36 16.27 -6.90 21.55
C GLY A 36 15.05 -7.58 22.16
N GLU A 37 14.10 -6.81 22.68
CA GLU A 37 12.88 -7.34 23.29
C GLU A 37 11.76 -7.49 22.25
N PRO A 38 10.96 -8.58 22.28
CA PRO A 38 9.82 -8.73 21.38
C PRO A 38 8.85 -7.55 21.46
N THR A 39 8.46 -6.99 20.31
CA THR A 39 7.57 -5.82 20.27
C THR A 39 6.34 -6.04 19.40
N ALA A 40 5.24 -5.41 19.78
CA ALA A 40 4.00 -5.32 18.98
C ALA A 40 3.55 -3.86 18.78
N MET A 41 4.45 -2.90 19.06
CA MET A 41 4.14 -1.46 18.97
C MET A 41 3.81 -1.03 17.54
N TYR A 42 4.50 -1.62 16.56
CA TYR A 42 4.32 -1.33 15.14
C TYR A 42 3.76 -2.55 14.42
N ALA A 43 2.82 -2.29 13.50
CA ALA A 43 2.20 -3.33 12.71
C ALA A 43 3.23 -4.00 11.78
N ILE A 44 3.27 -5.33 11.80
CA ILE A 44 4.35 -6.13 11.17
C ILE A 44 4.36 -6.08 9.64
N GLY A 45 3.25 -5.71 9.00
CA GLY A 45 3.07 -5.89 7.55
C GLY A 45 4.12 -5.16 6.70
N TRP A 46 4.42 -3.90 7.03
CA TRP A 46 5.43 -3.13 6.28
C TRP A 46 6.87 -3.58 6.60
N PRO A 47 7.29 -3.71 7.88
CA PRO A 47 8.61 -4.26 8.20
C PRO A 47 8.86 -5.65 7.64
N PHE A 48 7.87 -6.55 7.65
CA PHE A 48 7.98 -7.88 7.07
C PHE A 48 8.12 -7.85 5.56
N PHE A 49 7.39 -6.99 4.87
CA PHE A 49 7.54 -6.81 3.44
C PHE A 49 8.96 -6.31 3.09
N LEU A 50 9.48 -5.32 3.83
CA LEU A 50 10.84 -4.83 3.65
C LEU A 50 11.91 -5.88 4.00
N SER A 51 11.69 -6.72 5.01
CA SER A 51 12.67 -7.74 5.39
C SER A 51 12.88 -8.77 4.29
N VAL A 52 11.81 -9.17 3.58
CA VAL A 52 11.91 -10.04 2.39
C VAL A 52 12.75 -9.37 1.31
N ILE A 53 12.57 -8.08 1.09
CA ILE A 53 13.33 -7.30 0.10
C ILE A 53 14.81 -7.21 0.51
N TYR A 54 15.09 -6.94 1.79
CA TYR A 54 16.46 -6.86 2.31
C TYR A 54 17.18 -8.20 2.25
N ARG A 55 16.49 -9.33 2.45
CA ARG A 55 17.07 -10.67 2.24
C ARG A 55 17.46 -10.92 0.78
N ILE A 56 16.75 -10.35 -0.19
CA ILE A 56 16.99 -10.57 -1.62
C ILE A 56 18.08 -9.63 -2.17
N PHE A 57 17.99 -8.33 -1.83
CA PHE A 57 18.83 -7.28 -2.42
C PHE A 57 19.93 -6.76 -1.49
N GLY A 58 19.92 -7.16 -0.21
CA GLY A 58 20.70 -6.53 0.84
C GLY A 58 20.03 -5.27 1.39
N TYR A 59 20.48 -4.84 2.57
CA TYR A 59 20.02 -3.59 3.17
C TYR A 59 20.48 -2.37 2.35
N SER A 60 19.56 -1.45 2.09
CA SER A 60 19.85 -0.22 1.38
C SER A 60 18.78 0.84 1.64
N LEU A 61 19.22 2.08 1.88
CA LEU A 61 18.31 3.20 2.11
C LEU A 61 17.47 3.57 0.88
N ILE A 62 17.97 3.33 -0.34
CA ILE A 62 17.25 3.73 -1.56
C ILE A 62 16.17 2.71 -1.96
N VAL A 63 16.33 1.45 -1.59
CA VAL A 63 15.46 0.35 -2.03
C VAL A 63 14.01 0.55 -1.59
N PRO A 64 13.70 0.82 -0.30
CA PRO A 64 12.32 1.10 0.13
C PRO A 64 11.69 2.29 -0.59
N GLN A 65 12.49 3.32 -0.88
CA GLN A 65 12.02 4.55 -1.55
C GLN A 65 11.66 4.27 -3.01
N LEU A 66 12.45 3.45 -3.70
CA LEU A 66 12.13 3.01 -5.05
C LEU A 66 10.85 2.16 -5.08
N ILE A 67 10.67 1.29 -4.10
CA ILE A 67 9.46 0.48 -3.97
C ILE A 67 8.24 1.36 -3.70
N ASN A 68 8.34 2.33 -2.78
CA ASN A 68 7.26 3.28 -2.52
C ASN A 68 6.94 4.16 -3.74
N ALA A 69 7.94 4.54 -4.54
CA ALA A 69 7.73 5.19 -5.82
C ALA A 69 7.00 4.29 -6.84
N MET A 70 7.36 3.00 -6.93
CA MET A 70 6.68 2.04 -7.81
C MET A 70 5.23 1.81 -7.37
N LEU A 71 4.98 1.67 -6.07
CA LEU A 71 3.65 1.53 -5.48
C LEU A 71 2.79 2.78 -5.71
N SER A 72 3.39 3.97 -5.61
CA SER A 72 2.73 5.23 -5.96
C SER A 72 2.33 5.29 -7.44
N VAL A 73 3.20 4.85 -8.36
CA VAL A 73 2.85 4.75 -9.79
C VAL A 73 1.73 3.73 -10.01
N GLY A 74 1.80 2.57 -9.37
CA GLY A 74 0.73 1.57 -9.41
C GLY A 74 -0.61 2.12 -8.90
N SER A 75 -0.56 2.94 -7.85
CA SER A 75 -1.73 3.63 -7.29
C SER A 75 -2.36 4.59 -8.30
N VAL A 76 -1.55 5.39 -9.00
CA VAL A 76 -2.02 6.29 -10.07
C VAL A 76 -2.72 5.50 -11.20
N ILE A 77 -2.17 4.35 -11.61
CA ILE A 77 -2.79 3.48 -12.63
C ILE A 77 -4.15 2.94 -12.14
N LEU A 78 -4.23 2.52 -10.88
CA LEU A 78 -5.48 2.04 -10.28
C LEU A 78 -6.52 3.16 -10.18
N ILE A 79 -6.12 4.39 -9.83
CA ILE A 79 -7.00 5.56 -9.81
C ILE A 79 -7.58 5.84 -11.20
N TYR A 80 -6.77 5.74 -12.26
CA TYR A 80 -7.29 5.87 -13.62
C TYR A 80 -8.35 4.82 -13.92
N LYS A 81 -8.05 3.54 -13.64
CA LYS A 81 -9.00 2.44 -13.86
C LYS A 81 -10.29 2.67 -13.09
N LEU A 82 -10.22 3.00 -11.80
CA LEU A 82 -11.36 3.30 -10.95
C LEU A 82 -12.17 4.49 -11.48
N SER A 83 -11.49 5.56 -11.90
CA SER A 83 -12.12 6.77 -12.42
C SER A 83 -12.90 6.51 -13.71
N THR A 84 -12.40 5.63 -14.59
CA THR A 84 -13.11 5.27 -15.83
C THR A 84 -14.41 4.49 -15.63
N PHE A 85 -14.70 3.98 -14.42
CA PHE A 85 -15.99 3.37 -14.11
C PHE A 85 -17.12 4.40 -13.88
N VAL A 86 -16.75 5.65 -13.55
CA VAL A 86 -17.68 6.71 -13.14
C VAL A 86 -17.66 7.88 -14.13
N LEU A 87 -16.49 8.17 -14.70
CA LEU A 87 -16.24 9.30 -15.57
C LEU A 87 -15.94 8.83 -17.00
N ASN A 88 -16.14 9.71 -17.98
CA ASN A 88 -15.64 9.44 -19.33
C ASN A 88 -14.09 9.42 -19.35
N SER A 89 -13.52 8.77 -20.37
CA SER A 89 -12.07 8.52 -20.43
C SER A 89 -11.22 9.79 -20.43
N ARG A 90 -11.72 10.90 -20.99
CA ARG A 90 -10.98 12.18 -21.03
C ARG A 90 -10.93 12.82 -19.64
N ILE A 91 -12.07 12.90 -18.95
CA ILE A 91 -12.15 13.46 -17.60
C ILE A 91 -11.37 12.56 -16.62
N ALA A 92 -11.49 11.24 -16.74
CA ALA A 92 -10.72 10.29 -15.92
C ALA A 92 -9.21 10.49 -16.07
N LEU A 93 -8.73 10.75 -17.30
CA LEU A 93 -7.31 11.03 -17.55
C LEU A 93 -6.87 12.33 -16.89
N ILE A 94 -7.65 13.41 -17.03
CA ILE A 94 -7.34 14.70 -16.40
C ILE A 94 -7.34 14.59 -14.87
N ALA A 95 -8.35 13.96 -14.29
CA ALA A 95 -8.45 13.74 -12.85
C ALA A 95 -7.27 12.92 -12.32
N THR A 96 -6.89 11.86 -13.03
CA THR A 96 -5.72 11.05 -12.67
C THR A 96 -4.42 11.85 -12.79
N ALA A 97 -4.27 12.67 -13.83
CA ALA A 97 -3.10 13.53 -13.98
C ALA A 97 -2.95 14.49 -12.79
N LEU A 98 -4.04 15.11 -12.34
CA LEU A 98 -4.03 15.97 -11.16
C LEU A 98 -3.57 15.22 -9.90
N VAL A 99 -3.99 13.97 -9.72
CA VAL A 99 -3.54 13.14 -8.60
C VAL A 99 -2.07 12.71 -8.76
N ALA A 100 -1.64 12.38 -9.97
CA ALA A 100 -0.25 11.99 -10.25
C ALA A 100 0.75 13.10 -9.91
N PHE A 101 0.35 14.36 -10.10
CA PHE A 101 1.13 15.54 -9.74
C PHE A 101 0.83 16.08 -8.34
N ASN A 102 0.05 15.37 -7.52
CA ASN A 102 -0.22 15.78 -6.16
C ASN A 102 1.09 15.78 -5.34
N PRO A 103 1.51 16.93 -4.77
CA PRO A 103 2.74 17.03 -3.99
C PRO A 103 2.78 16.03 -2.84
N ALA A 104 1.66 15.73 -2.19
CA ALA A 104 1.61 14.78 -1.09
C ALA A 104 2.07 13.38 -1.54
N MET A 105 1.53 12.86 -2.64
CA MET A 105 1.93 11.54 -3.14
C MET A 105 3.41 11.49 -3.53
N ILE A 106 3.92 12.59 -4.10
CA ILE A 106 5.34 12.68 -4.48
C ILE A 106 6.23 12.68 -3.22
N LEU A 107 5.89 13.47 -2.20
CA LEU A 107 6.64 13.55 -0.95
C LEU A 107 6.67 12.21 -0.20
N TYR A 108 5.51 11.55 -0.06
CA TYR A 108 5.44 10.24 0.59
C TYR A 108 6.07 9.11 -0.24
N SER A 109 6.26 9.28 -1.55
CA SER A 109 6.94 8.28 -2.38
C SER A 109 8.42 8.11 -2.04
N SER A 110 9.05 9.12 -1.45
CA SER A 110 10.46 9.08 -1.06
C SER A 110 10.71 8.66 0.38
N THR A 111 9.67 8.45 1.21
CA THR A 111 9.83 8.05 2.61
C THR A 111 9.92 6.53 2.76
N HIS A 112 10.36 6.05 3.93
CA HIS A 112 10.27 4.64 4.32
C HIS A 112 8.96 4.30 5.03
N GLY A 113 7.93 5.10 4.75
CA GLY A 113 6.62 4.99 5.38
C GLY A 113 5.72 3.92 4.77
N THR A 114 4.64 3.62 5.48
CA THR A 114 3.65 2.60 5.12
C THR A 114 2.62 3.11 4.11
N GLU A 115 2.57 4.42 3.87
CA GLU A 115 1.47 5.10 3.19
C GLU A 115 1.33 4.67 1.73
N SER A 116 2.46 4.53 1.01
CA SER A 116 2.44 4.16 -0.41
C SER A 116 1.94 2.72 -0.61
N LEU A 117 2.42 1.77 0.21
CA LEU A 117 1.95 0.38 0.17
C LEU A 117 0.47 0.29 0.54
N PHE A 118 0.07 0.95 1.64
CA PHE A 118 -1.31 0.94 2.10
C PHE A 118 -2.26 1.52 1.06
N THR A 119 -1.91 2.67 0.46
CA THR A 119 -2.72 3.31 -0.58
C THR A 119 -2.90 2.40 -1.79
N PHE A 120 -1.81 1.77 -2.24
CA PHE A 120 -1.86 0.82 -3.35
C PHE A 120 -2.78 -0.37 -3.04
N GLN A 121 -2.66 -0.97 -1.85
CA GLN A 121 -3.50 -2.09 -1.41
C GLN A 121 -4.98 -1.72 -1.38
N ILE A 122 -5.34 -0.58 -0.79
CA ILE A 122 -6.74 -0.12 -0.71
C ILE A 122 -7.33 0.11 -2.10
N LEU A 123 -6.58 0.76 -3.00
CA LEU A 123 -7.03 0.98 -4.38
C LEU A 123 -7.18 -0.33 -5.15
N LEU A 124 -6.28 -1.29 -4.93
CA LEU A 124 -6.35 -2.60 -5.55
C LEU A 124 -7.58 -3.38 -5.06
N ILE A 125 -7.85 -3.35 -3.75
CA ILE A 125 -9.04 -3.97 -3.16
C ILE A 125 -10.31 -3.34 -3.71
N ALA A 126 -10.39 -2.00 -3.77
CA ALA A 126 -11.53 -1.29 -4.33
C ALA A 126 -11.76 -1.67 -5.80
N TRP A 127 -10.69 -1.76 -6.59
CA TRP A 127 -10.77 -2.18 -8.00
C TRP A 127 -11.27 -3.62 -8.15
N LEU A 128 -10.80 -4.54 -7.30
CA LEU A 128 -11.25 -5.94 -7.29
C LEU A 128 -12.72 -6.07 -6.87
N ILE A 129 -13.17 -5.32 -5.86
CA ILE A 129 -14.58 -5.28 -5.43
C ILE A 129 -15.46 -4.83 -6.59
N LEU A 130 -15.11 -3.72 -7.26
CA LEU A 130 -15.90 -3.23 -8.39
C LEU A 130 -15.92 -4.22 -9.58
N ARG A 131 -14.79 -4.89 -9.84
CA ARG A 131 -14.73 -5.92 -10.87
C ARG A 131 -15.61 -7.13 -10.54
N PHE A 132 -15.61 -7.55 -9.27
CA PHE A 132 -16.46 -8.62 -8.77
C PHE A 132 -17.95 -8.27 -8.93
N LEU A 133 -18.35 -7.06 -8.55
CA LEU A 133 -19.75 -6.61 -8.63
C LEU A 133 -20.25 -6.48 -10.08
N ARG A 134 -19.42 -6.03 -11.03
CA ARG A 134 -19.87 -5.73 -12.41
C ARG A 134 -19.73 -6.85 -13.43
N HIS A 135 -18.72 -7.71 -13.31
CA HIS A 135 -18.34 -8.60 -14.41
C HIS A 135 -18.20 -10.06 -14.01
N ASP A 136 -17.65 -10.35 -12.83
CA ASP A 136 -17.23 -11.72 -12.49
C ASP A 136 -17.43 -12.01 -11.00
N GLN A 137 -18.56 -12.64 -10.67
CA GLN A 137 -18.92 -13.07 -9.31
C GLN A 137 -18.16 -14.33 -8.85
N SER A 138 -16.96 -14.57 -9.38
CA SER A 138 -16.13 -15.70 -8.99
C SER A 138 -15.65 -15.59 -7.53
N ASN A 139 -15.83 -16.69 -6.78
CA ASN A 139 -15.34 -16.85 -5.40
C ASN A 139 -13.83 -16.59 -5.27
N LYS A 140 -13.04 -16.75 -6.36
CA LYS A 140 -11.61 -16.43 -6.35
C LYS A 140 -11.35 -14.96 -6.05
N HIS A 141 -12.18 -14.05 -6.55
CA HIS A 141 -12.06 -12.62 -6.27
C HIS A 141 -12.35 -12.32 -4.80
N LEU A 142 -13.36 -12.96 -4.20
CA LEU A 142 -13.68 -12.80 -2.77
C LEU A 142 -12.54 -13.26 -1.88
N ILE A 143 -11.93 -14.42 -2.17
CA ILE A 143 -10.77 -14.91 -1.44
C ILE A 143 -9.60 -13.93 -1.58
N MET A 144 -9.32 -13.46 -2.80
CA MET A 144 -8.25 -12.48 -3.05
C MET A 144 -8.49 -11.17 -2.28
N ILE A 145 -9.72 -10.64 -2.29
CA ILE A 145 -10.10 -9.45 -1.53
C ILE A 145 -9.89 -9.67 -0.02
N GLY A 146 -10.30 -10.82 0.51
CA GLY A 146 -10.11 -11.17 1.92
C GLY A 146 -8.64 -11.23 2.31
N ILE A 147 -7.81 -11.92 1.52
CA ILE A 147 -6.37 -12.01 1.75
C ILE A 147 -5.73 -10.62 1.69
N LEU A 148 -6.00 -9.84 0.65
CA LEU A 148 -5.45 -8.49 0.50
C LEU A 148 -5.89 -7.56 1.64
N THR A 149 -7.13 -7.69 2.11
CA THR A 149 -7.64 -6.92 3.25
C THR A 149 -6.90 -7.31 4.54
N GLY A 150 -6.69 -8.61 4.78
CA GLY A 150 -5.90 -9.09 5.92
C GLY A 150 -4.47 -8.56 5.88
N LEU A 151 -3.83 -8.60 4.72
CA LEU A 151 -2.50 -8.02 4.52
C LEU A 151 -2.49 -6.50 4.75
N ALA A 152 -3.52 -5.79 4.31
CA ALA A 152 -3.65 -4.35 4.54
C ALA A 152 -3.83 -4.01 6.03
N VAL A 153 -4.56 -4.83 6.79
CA VAL A 153 -4.69 -4.71 8.26
C VAL A 153 -3.34 -4.88 8.96
N LEU A 154 -2.50 -5.81 8.49
CA LEU A 154 -1.13 -5.98 8.99
C LEU A 154 -0.23 -4.78 8.69
N VAL A 155 -0.51 -4.01 7.63
CA VAL A 155 0.23 -2.78 7.30
C VAL A 155 -0.28 -1.60 8.12
N ARG A 156 -1.61 -1.39 8.15
CA ARG A 156 -2.26 -0.39 9.01
C ARG A 156 -3.61 -0.93 9.51
N PRO A 157 -3.83 -1.04 10.84
CA PRO A 157 -5.07 -1.61 11.40
C PRO A 157 -6.36 -0.95 10.93
N VAL A 158 -6.31 0.32 10.51
CA VAL A 158 -7.45 1.06 9.95
C VAL A 158 -8.06 0.41 8.69
N ALA A 159 -7.33 -0.49 8.00
CA ALA A 159 -7.89 -1.29 6.91
C ALA A 159 -9.05 -2.20 7.33
N ILE A 160 -9.29 -2.40 8.63
CA ILE A 160 -10.47 -3.16 9.11
C ILE A 160 -11.81 -2.53 8.69
N CYS A 161 -11.81 -1.27 8.26
CA CYS A 161 -12.99 -0.60 7.71
C CYS A 161 -13.33 -1.05 6.26
N VAL A 162 -12.42 -1.74 5.57
CA VAL A 162 -12.61 -2.16 4.16
C VAL A 162 -13.80 -3.11 3.98
N PRO A 163 -14.00 -4.17 4.79
CA PRO A 163 -15.17 -5.04 4.68
C PRO A 163 -16.50 -4.29 4.88
N ILE A 164 -16.52 -3.27 5.75
CA ILE A 164 -17.71 -2.44 5.99
C ILE A 164 -18.04 -1.66 4.70
N GLY A 165 -17.03 -1.05 4.07
CA GLY A 165 -17.19 -0.37 2.78
C GLY A 165 -17.62 -1.33 1.66
N ALA A 166 -17.06 -2.54 1.62
CA ALA A 166 -17.42 -3.58 0.65
C ALA A 166 -18.88 -4.02 0.80
N PHE A 167 -19.35 -4.23 2.03
CA PHE A 167 -20.74 -4.56 2.32
C PHE A 167 -21.69 -3.44 1.90
N GLY A 168 -21.34 -2.18 2.22
CA GLY A 168 -22.11 -1.01 1.77
C GLY A 168 -22.21 -0.93 0.24
N ALA A 169 -21.10 -1.17 -0.47
CA ALA A 169 -21.09 -1.23 -1.93
C ALA A 169 -21.99 -2.36 -2.46
N PHE A 170 -21.87 -3.57 -1.91
CA PHE A 170 -22.72 -4.71 -2.30
C PHE A 170 -24.21 -4.41 -2.11
N TYR A 171 -24.59 -3.81 -0.98
CA TYR A 171 -25.97 -3.44 -0.71
C TYR A 171 -26.51 -2.40 -1.70
N ILE A 172 -25.70 -1.41 -2.10
CA ILE A 172 -26.11 -0.39 -3.07
C ILE A 172 -26.30 -0.98 -4.47
N PHE A 173 -25.38 -1.86 -4.92
CA PHE A 173 -25.42 -2.44 -6.26
C PHE A 173 -26.48 -3.53 -6.44
N ASN A 174 -26.99 -4.14 -5.36
CA ASN A 174 -28.01 -5.18 -5.40
C ASN A 174 -29.39 -4.71 -4.91
N ARG A 175 -29.61 -3.39 -4.85
CA ARG A 175 -30.89 -2.81 -4.40
C ARG A 175 -31.93 -2.64 -5.52
N ASP A 176 -31.63 -3.12 -6.72
CA ASP A 176 -32.55 -3.22 -7.86
C ASP A 176 -33.29 -4.56 -7.87
#